data_AF-A0A239IMC8-F1
#
_entry.id   AF-A0A239IMC8-F1
#
_cell.length_a   1.000
_cell.length_b   1.000
_cell.length_c   1.000
_cell.angle_alpha   90.00
_cell.angle_beta   90.00
_cell.angle_gamma   90.00
#
_symmetry.space_group_name_H-M   'P 1'
#
loop_
_entity.id
_entity.type
_entity.pdbx_description
1 polymer ?
#
loop_
_entity_poly.entity_id
_entity_poly.type
_entity_poly.pdbx_seq_one_letter_code
_entity_poly.pdbx_strand_id
1 'polypeptide(L)'
;MGGTQPSSTDAVSLQIARRHRAALLHEIHLFEHAIASPSAEPGWRERFGIRLRTLRGAFAEHIVVTEGEDGLYAELLEHAPRLHRRVQVLTREHAAIAVSMSALQRRTDVPGSRVDELRRGGGEVLRALSRHRQRGADLVYDAYETDIGGET
;
A
#
# COMPACT_ATOMS: atom_id res chain seq x y z
N MET A 1 -26.39 24.41 -9.00
CA MET A 1 -25.34 24.64 -10.04
C MET A 1 -24.11 25.17 -9.30
N GLY A 2 -23.13 24.30 -9.06
CA GLY A 2 -21.92 24.66 -8.31
C GLY A 2 -21.33 23.47 -7.56
N GLY A 3 -21.14 22.33 -8.23
CA GLY A 3 -20.26 21.30 -7.68
C GLY A 3 -18.86 21.88 -7.64
N THR A 4 -18.24 21.93 -6.46
CA THR A 4 -16.84 22.32 -6.30
C THR A 4 -16.02 21.36 -7.16
N GLN A 5 -15.53 21.85 -8.30
CA GLN A 5 -14.59 21.06 -9.08
C GLN A 5 -13.33 20.88 -8.22
N PRO A 6 -12.75 19.67 -8.17
CA PRO A 6 -11.48 19.47 -7.47
C PRO A 6 -10.48 20.50 -8.00
N SER A 7 -9.75 21.14 -7.09
CA SER A 7 -8.74 22.12 -7.48
C SER A 7 -7.69 21.42 -8.36
N SER A 8 -6.97 22.18 -9.20
CA SER A 8 -5.96 21.57 -10.09
C SER A 8 -4.88 20.82 -9.31
N THR A 9 -4.60 21.21 -8.07
CA THR A 9 -3.67 20.54 -7.17
C THR A 9 -4.22 19.19 -6.69
N ASP A 10 -5.50 19.13 -6.32
CA ASP A 10 -6.16 17.90 -5.85
C ASP A 10 -6.14 16.81 -6.93
N ALA A 11 -6.45 17.20 -8.16
CA ALA A 11 -6.44 16.32 -9.31
C ALA A 11 -5.03 15.72 -9.56
N VAL A 12 -3.97 16.49 -9.33
CA VAL A 12 -2.57 16.06 -9.53
C VAL A 12 -2.15 15.07 -8.46
N SER A 13 -2.34 15.38 -7.18
CA SER A 13 -1.97 14.51 -6.06
C SER A 13 -2.75 13.19 -6.08
N LEU A 14 -4.05 13.22 -6.39
CA LEU A 14 -4.84 12.01 -6.62
C LEU A 14 -4.33 11.18 -7.81
N GLN A 15 -3.90 11.81 -8.90
CA GLN A 15 -3.33 11.13 -10.06
C GLN A 15 -1.99 10.45 -9.73
N ILE A 16 -1.11 11.16 -9.01
CA ILE A 16 0.16 10.60 -8.53
C ILE A 16 -0.12 9.41 -7.61
N ALA A 17 -1.01 9.55 -6.63
CA ALA A 17 -1.40 8.45 -5.74
C ALA A 17 -2.00 7.25 -6.50
N ARG A 18 -2.82 7.46 -7.54
CA ARG A 18 -3.33 6.39 -8.41
C ARG A 18 -2.22 5.65 -9.14
N ARG A 19 -1.23 6.37 -9.69
CA ARG A 19 -0.06 5.77 -10.34
C ARG A 19 0.74 4.91 -9.37
N HIS A 20 1.05 5.42 -8.18
CA HIS A 20 1.80 4.66 -7.17
C HIS A 20 1.03 3.46 -6.64
N ARG A 21 -0.30 3.55 -6.49
CA ARG A 21 -1.14 2.38 -6.16
C ARG A 21 -1.11 1.30 -7.23
N ALA A 22 -1.08 1.68 -8.51
CA ALA A 22 -0.95 0.74 -9.62
C ALA A 22 0.44 0.06 -9.62
N ALA A 23 1.50 0.84 -9.39
CA ALA A 23 2.86 0.31 -9.23
C ALA A 23 2.97 -0.65 -8.03
N LEU A 24 2.41 -0.30 -6.88
CA LEU A 24 2.37 -1.17 -5.71
C LEU A 24 1.58 -2.45 -5.99
N LEU A 25 0.44 -2.37 -6.67
CA LEU A 25 -0.35 -3.55 -7.05
C LEU A 25 0.44 -4.48 -7.98
N HIS A 26 1.19 -3.91 -8.92
CA HIS A 26 2.07 -4.69 -9.79
C HIS A 26 3.12 -5.48 -8.98
N GLU A 27 3.80 -4.84 -8.04
CA GLU A 27 4.79 -5.51 -7.18
C GLU A 27 4.16 -6.54 -6.24
N ILE A 28 2.93 -6.32 -5.77
CA ILE A 28 2.18 -7.32 -5.00
C ILE A 28 1.99 -8.59 -5.83
N HIS A 29 1.54 -8.49 -7.07
CA HIS A 29 1.35 -9.66 -7.94
C HIS A 29 2.66 -10.37 -8.26
N LEU A 30 3.75 -9.63 -8.49
CA LEU A 30 5.07 -10.22 -8.72
C LEU A 30 5.60 -10.98 -7.50
N PHE A 31 5.35 -10.45 -6.29
CA PHE A 31 5.72 -11.12 -5.05
C PHE A 31 4.85 -12.36 -4.79
N GLU A 32 3.54 -12.27 -5.02
CA GLU A 32 2.62 -13.41 -4.93
C GLU A 32 3.04 -14.55 -5.87
N HIS A 33 3.39 -14.22 -7.12
CA HIS A 33 3.88 -15.19 -8.08
C HIS A 33 5.18 -15.87 -7.59
N ALA A 34 6.12 -15.11 -7.03
CA ALA A 34 7.34 -15.68 -6.47
C ALA A 34 7.09 -16.62 -5.29
N ILE A 35 6.15 -16.27 -4.39
CA ILE A 35 5.74 -17.12 -3.26
C ILE A 35 5.15 -18.45 -3.76
N ALA A 36 4.30 -18.38 -4.79
CA ALA A 36 3.59 -19.52 -5.36
C ALA A 36 4.50 -20.46 -6.18
N SER A 37 5.64 -19.95 -6.67
CA SER A 37 6.58 -20.76 -7.47
C SER A 37 7.10 -21.99 -6.69
N PRO A 38 7.42 -23.10 -7.38
CA PRO A 38 7.93 -24.31 -6.73
C PRO A 38 9.24 -24.05 -5.99
N SER A 39 9.26 -24.36 -4.70
CA SER A 39 10.44 -24.11 -3.85
C SER A 39 11.63 -25.04 -4.12
N ALA A 40 11.40 -26.12 -4.87
CA ALA A 40 12.46 -27.02 -5.34
C ALA A 40 13.25 -26.43 -6.50
N GLU A 41 12.76 -25.35 -7.15
CA GLU A 41 13.50 -24.69 -8.20
C GLU A 41 14.75 -24.00 -7.64
N PRO A 42 15.92 -24.15 -8.31
CA PRO A 42 17.12 -23.42 -7.95
C PRO A 42 16.85 -21.91 -7.86
N GLY A 43 17.40 -21.26 -6.84
CA GLY A 43 17.26 -19.80 -6.66
C GLY A 43 15.90 -19.33 -6.15
N TRP A 44 14.98 -20.21 -5.74
CA TRP A 44 13.67 -19.80 -5.20
C TRP A 44 13.79 -18.75 -4.08
N ARG A 45 14.69 -18.99 -3.11
CA ARG A 45 14.90 -18.06 -1.98
C ARG A 45 15.44 -16.71 -2.45
N GLU A 46 16.35 -16.71 -3.42
CA GLU A 46 16.90 -15.49 -3.99
C GLU A 46 15.81 -14.69 -4.70
N ARG A 47 14.98 -15.34 -5.53
CA ARG A 47 13.82 -14.71 -6.19
C ARG A 47 12.84 -14.13 -5.17
N PHE A 48 12.50 -14.89 -4.12
CA PHE A 48 11.65 -14.41 -3.03
C PHE A 48 12.24 -13.14 -2.39
N GLY A 49 13.53 -13.15 -2.05
CA GLY A 49 14.21 -12.02 -1.45
C GLY A 49 14.28 -10.80 -2.36
N ILE A 50 14.55 -10.99 -3.66
CA ILE A 50 14.55 -9.91 -4.66
C ILE A 50 13.16 -9.28 -4.74
N ARG A 51 12.10 -10.10 -4.92
CA ARG A 51 10.73 -9.58 -5.04
C ARG A 51 10.25 -8.89 -3.77
N LEU A 52 10.61 -9.40 -2.59
CA LEU A 52 10.29 -8.74 -1.33
C LEU A 52 11.01 -7.37 -1.21
N ARG A 53 12.27 -7.25 -1.65
CA ARG A 53 12.97 -5.96 -1.68
C ARG A 53 12.29 -4.97 -2.63
N THR A 54 11.91 -5.40 -3.83
CA THR A 54 11.22 -4.52 -4.79
C THR A 54 9.86 -4.07 -4.25
N LEU A 55 9.08 -4.99 -3.67
CA LEU A 55 7.80 -4.66 -3.02
C LEU A 55 7.97 -3.66 -1.87
N ARG A 56 9.03 -3.80 -1.05
CA ARG A 56 9.36 -2.83 0.00
C ARG A 56 9.64 -1.44 -0.55
N GLY A 57 10.37 -1.35 -1.68
CA GLY A 57 10.63 -0.08 -2.37
C GLY A 57 9.34 0.59 -2.82
N ALA A 58 8.49 -0.13 -3.57
CA ALA A 58 7.20 0.39 -4.03
C ALA A 58 6.27 0.78 -2.86
N PHE A 59 6.31 0.05 -1.75
CA PHE A 59 5.53 0.38 -0.56
C PHE A 59 6.04 1.65 0.14
N ALA A 60 7.37 1.85 0.20
CA ALA A 60 7.94 3.07 0.75
C ALA A 60 7.57 4.31 -0.08
N GLU A 61 7.63 4.20 -1.41
CA GLU A 61 7.16 5.27 -2.31
C GLU A 61 5.67 5.57 -2.13
N HIS A 62 4.84 4.53 -1.99
CA HIS A 62 3.42 4.68 -1.68
C HIS A 62 3.19 5.44 -0.36
N ILE A 63 3.98 5.17 0.69
CA ILE A 63 3.91 5.92 1.96
C ILE A 63 4.26 7.38 1.73
N VAL A 64 5.37 7.69 1.04
CA VAL A 64 5.79 9.07 0.79
C VAL A 64 4.70 9.86 0.04
N VAL A 65 4.12 9.27 -0.99
CA VAL A 65 3.08 9.92 -1.81
C VAL A 65 1.75 10.10 -1.07
N THR A 66 1.47 9.25 -0.08
CA THR A 66 0.22 9.34 0.70
C THR A 66 0.36 10.19 1.96
N GLU A 67 1.48 10.11 2.67
CA GLU A 67 1.69 10.72 3.98
C GLU A 67 2.63 11.93 3.98
N GLY A 68 3.29 12.22 2.86
CA GLY A 68 4.12 13.42 2.73
C GLY A 68 3.34 14.69 3.07
N GLU A 69 4.07 15.76 3.36
CA GLU A 69 3.48 17.07 3.70
C GLU A 69 2.49 17.55 2.62
N ASP A 70 2.85 17.35 1.35
CA ASP A 70 1.99 17.59 0.17
C ASP A 70 1.36 16.29 -0.37
N GLY A 71 1.27 15.25 0.47
CA GLY A 71 0.76 13.94 0.12
C GLY A 71 -0.78 13.89 0.13
N LEU A 72 -1.33 12.84 -0.46
CA LEU A 72 -2.78 12.69 -0.61
C LEU A 72 -3.54 12.83 0.73
N TYR A 73 -3.00 12.37 1.86
CA TYR A 73 -3.69 12.46 3.13
C TYR A 73 -3.78 13.90 3.67
N ALA A 74 -2.78 14.75 3.42
CA ALA A 74 -2.84 16.15 3.82
C ALA A 74 -3.99 16.85 3.07
N GLU A 75 -3.98 16.73 1.74
CA GLU A 75 -5.02 17.25 0.85
C GLU A 75 -6.43 16.71 1.21
N LEU A 76 -6.57 15.38 1.39
CA LEU A 76 -7.83 14.79 1.79
C LEU A 76 -8.38 15.36 3.10
N LEU A 77 -7.52 15.75 4.03
CA LEU A 77 -7.94 16.30 5.32
C LEU A 77 -8.28 17.79 5.26
N GLU A 78 -7.81 18.52 4.24
CA GLU A 78 -8.27 19.88 3.97
C GLU A 78 -9.75 19.88 3.55
N HIS A 79 -10.15 18.93 2.68
CA HIS A 79 -11.51 18.85 2.14
C HIS A 79 -12.46 17.99 2.97
N ALA A 80 -11.93 16.97 3.65
CA ALA A 80 -12.72 16.03 4.43
C ALA A 80 -12.14 15.79 5.84
N PRO A 81 -12.10 16.81 6.73
CA PRO A 81 -11.56 16.69 8.08
C PRO A 81 -12.15 15.54 8.91
N ARG A 82 -13.43 15.18 8.65
CA ARG A 82 -14.13 14.03 9.25
C ARG A 82 -13.39 12.69 9.08
N LEU A 83 -12.51 12.59 8.09
CA LEU A 83 -11.75 11.38 7.78
C LEU A 83 -10.44 11.24 8.59
N HIS A 84 -10.10 12.21 9.45
CA HIS A 84 -8.86 12.22 10.23
C HIS A 84 -8.58 10.90 10.95
N ARG A 85 -9.59 10.33 11.62
CA ARG A 85 -9.42 9.07 12.33
C ARG A 85 -9.06 7.90 11.40
N ARG A 86 -9.61 7.87 10.19
CA ARG A 86 -9.35 6.80 9.20
C ARG A 86 -7.96 6.95 8.60
N VAL A 87 -7.54 8.17 8.27
CA VAL A 87 -6.16 8.47 7.86
C VAL A 87 -5.17 7.96 8.91
N GLN A 88 -5.37 8.30 10.19
CA GLN A 88 -4.51 7.80 11.27
C GLN A 88 -4.46 6.26 11.36
N VAL A 89 -5.56 5.57 11.07
CA VAL A 89 -5.59 4.10 11.05
C VAL A 89 -4.73 3.58 9.90
N LEU A 90 -4.87 4.12 8.70
CA LEU A 90 -4.08 3.72 7.53
C LEU A 90 -2.58 4.00 7.74
N THR A 91 -2.21 5.11 8.37
CA THR A 91 -0.81 5.39 8.70
C THR A 91 -0.20 4.40 9.69
N ARG A 92 -0.96 3.99 10.70
CA ARG A 92 -0.51 2.91 11.60
C ARG A 92 -0.35 1.58 10.86
N GLU A 93 -1.21 1.31 9.88
CA GLU A 93 -1.07 0.12 9.04
C GLU A 93 0.15 0.17 8.14
N HIS A 94 0.47 1.33 7.55
CA HIS A 94 1.70 1.52 6.79
C HIS A 94 2.92 1.14 7.63
N ALA A 95 3.03 1.70 8.84
CA ALA A 95 4.12 1.37 9.76
C ALA A 95 4.16 -0.14 10.08
N ALA A 96 3.03 -0.76 10.41
CA ALA A 96 2.96 -2.19 10.75
C ALA A 96 3.35 -3.10 9.57
N ILE A 97 2.91 -2.78 8.35
CA ILE A 97 3.24 -3.53 7.14
C ILE A 97 4.74 -3.37 6.82
N ALA A 98 5.29 -2.16 6.90
CA ALA A 98 6.70 -1.90 6.65
C ALA A 98 7.62 -2.66 7.63
N VAL A 99 7.23 -2.71 8.91
CA VAL A 99 7.90 -3.53 9.94
C VAL A 99 7.83 -5.01 9.58
N SER A 100 6.66 -5.50 9.20
CA SER A 100 6.44 -6.91 8.84
C SER A 100 7.29 -7.34 7.63
N MET A 101 7.31 -6.52 6.58
CA MET A 101 8.16 -6.75 5.40
C MET A 101 9.65 -6.74 5.76
N SER A 102 10.07 -5.82 6.63
CA SER A 102 11.48 -5.74 7.06
C SER A 102 11.89 -6.93 7.91
N ALA A 103 11.00 -7.43 8.77
CA ALA A 103 11.23 -8.66 9.53
C ALA A 103 11.32 -9.89 8.61
N LEU A 104 10.45 -9.98 7.60
CA LEU A 104 10.48 -11.05 6.60
C LEU A 104 11.74 -11.00 5.74
N GLN A 105 12.22 -9.80 5.39
CA GLN A 105 13.48 -9.64 4.66
C GLN A 105 14.64 -10.21 5.47
N ARG A 106 14.78 -9.79 6.74
CA ARG A 106 15.83 -10.33 7.63
C ARG A 106 15.77 -11.84 7.75
N ARG A 107 14.57 -12.44 7.83
CA ARG A 107 14.41 -13.90 7.85
C ARG A 107 14.87 -14.56 6.56
N THR A 108 14.67 -13.91 5.41
CA THR A 108 15.12 -14.42 4.11
C THR A 108 16.65 -14.48 4.04
N ASP A 109 17.31 -13.49 4.66
CA ASP A 109 18.77 -13.35 4.67
C ASP A 109 19.45 -14.35 5.64
N VAL A 110 18.71 -14.96 6.57
CA VAL A 110 19.23 -15.99 7.50
C VAL A 110 19.41 -17.34 6.76
N PRO A 111 20.63 -17.90 6.73
CA PRO A 111 20.85 -19.25 6.20
C PRO A 111 20.00 -20.29 6.93
N GLY A 112 19.40 -21.23 6.20
CA GLY A 112 18.62 -22.32 6.81
C GLY A 112 17.16 -22.00 7.15
N SER A 113 16.68 -20.76 6.98
CA SER A 113 15.25 -20.42 7.15
C SER A 113 14.32 -21.37 6.40
N ARG A 114 13.26 -21.87 7.04
CA ARG A 114 12.39 -22.86 6.42
C ARG A 114 11.53 -22.22 5.33
N VAL A 115 11.39 -22.87 4.19
CA VAL A 115 10.56 -22.39 3.07
C VAL A 115 9.13 -22.08 3.54
N ASP A 116 8.54 -22.95 4.36
CA ASP A 116 7.18 -22.77 4.87
C ASP A 116 7.03 -21.52 5.74
N GLU A 117 8.07 -21.14 6.48
CA GLU A 117 8.07 -19.92 7.30
C GLU A 117 8.14 -18.67 6.43
N LEU A 118 8.94 -18.70 5.37
CA LEU A 118 9.03 -17.61 4.39
C LEU A 118 7.71 -17.45 3.63
N ARG A 119 7.09 -18.56 3.19
CA ARG A 119 5.76 -18.53 2.56
C ARG A 119 4.68 -18.02 3.50
N ARG A 120 4.67 -18.48 4.76
CA ARG A 120 3.72 -18.01 5.77
C ARG A 120 3.83 -16.51 5.98
N GLY A 121 5.04 -16.00 6.21
CA GLY A 121 5.28 -14.56 6.37
C GLY A 121 4.94 -13.76 5.12
N GLY A 122 5.27 -14.26 3.93
CA GLY A 122 4.88 -13.66 2.66
C GLY A 122 3.35 -13.55 2.51
N GLY A 123 2.63 -14.63 2.82
CA GLY A 123 1.17 -14.64 2.83
C GLY A 123 0.55 -13.68 3.85
N GLU A 124 1.15 -13.52 5.03
CA GLU A 124 0.72 -12.53 6.02
C GLU A 124 0.86 -11.09 5.50
N VAL A 125 1.99 -10.77 4.85
CA VAL A 125 2.22 -9.48 4.19
C VAL A 125 1.19 -9.24 3.09
N LEU A 126 0.96 -10.21 2.19
CA LEU A 126 -0.03 -10.08 1.11
C LEU A 126 -1.45 -9.83 1.65
N ARG A 127 -1.85 -10.56 2.70
CA ARG A 127 -3.15 -10.35 3.36
C ARG A 127 -3.27 -8.96 3.97
N ALA A 128 -2.21 -8.45 4.60
CA ALA A 128 -2.20 -7.10 5.17
C ALA A 128 -2.30 -6.02 4.09
N LEU A 129 -1.55 -6.15 3.00
CA LEU A 129 -1.59 -5.24 1.85
C LEU A 129 -2.97 -5.21 1.19
N SER A 130 -3.60 -6.37 1.00
CA SER A 130 -4.94 -6.46 0.41
C SER A 130 -5.97 -5.67 1.23
N ARG A 131 -6.02 -5.91 2.56
CA ARG A 131 -6.92 -5.18 3.46
C ARG A 131 -6.62 -3.68 3.53
N HIS A 132 -5.34 -3.32 3.53
CA HIS A 132 -4.93 -1.92 3.54
C HIS A 132 -5.41 -1.21 2.26
N ARG A 133 -5.17 -1.82 1.08
CA ARG A 133 -5.59 -1.26 -0.20
C ARG A 133 -7.10 -1.09 -0.31
N GLN A 134 -7.87 -2.06 0.17
CA GLN A 134 -9.33 -1.95 0.23
C GLN A 134 -9.74 -0.71 1.04
N ARG A 135 -9.25 -0.60 2.28
CA ARG A 135 -9.60 0.53 3.16
C ARG A 135 -9.10 1.88 2.62
N GLY A 136 -7.98 1.88 1.90
CA GLY A 136 -7.49 3.05 1.18
C GLY A 136 -8.39 3.46 0.01
N ALA A 137 -8.99 2.49 -0.70
CA ALA A 137 -9.99 2.77 -1.73
C ALA A 137 -11.29 3.32 -1.12
N ASP A 138 -11.76 2.73 -0.02
CA ASP A 138 -12.94 3.20 0.71
C ASP A 138 -12.74 4.64 1.21
N LEU A 139 -11.54 4.97 1.69
CA LEU A 139 -11.20 6.34 2.13
C LEU A 139 -11.35 7.35 0.99
N VAL A 140 -10.81 7.03 -0.19
CA VAL A 140 -10.89 7.91 -1.37
C VAL A 140 -12.33 8.07 -1.83
N TYR A 141 -13.09 6.97 -1.88
CA TYR A 141 -14.51 7.02 -2.24
C TYR A 141 -15.29 7.95 -1.30
N ASP A 142 -15.15 7.76 0.02
CA ASP A 142 -15.88 8.55 1.01
C ASP A 142 -15.47 10.03 1.06
N ALA A 143 -14.26 10.35 0.61
CA ALA A 143 -13.82 11.73 0.49
C ALA A 143 -14.57 12.49 -0.60
N TYR A 144 -14.75 11.88 -1.77
CA TYR A 144 -15.30 12.56 -2.95
C TYR A 144 -16.81 12.33 -3.16
N GLU A 145 -17.42 11.30 -2.58
CA GLU A 145 -18.87 11.05 -2.76
C GLU A 145 -19.75 11.88 -1.82
N THR A 146 -19.28 12.19 -0.61
CA THR A 146 -20.06 13.03 0.32
C THR A 146 -20.16 14.49 -0.17
N ASP A 147 -19.27 14.91 -1.07
CA ASP A 147 -19.30 16.26 -1.66
C ASP A 147 -20.44 16.44 -2.69
N ILE A 148 -21.03 15.33 -3.17
CA ILE A 148 -22.12 15.34 -4.17
C ILE A 148 -23.51 15.23 -3.51
N GLY A 149 -23.59 14.82 -2.24
CA GLY A 149 -24.86 14.49 -1.56
C GLY A 149 -25.52 15.60 -0.73
N GLY A 150 -25.03 16.84 -0.79
CA GLY A 150 -25.41 17.93 0.12
C GLY A 150 -26.52 18.88 -0.36
N GLU A 151 -27.17 18.65 -1.52
CA GLU A 151 -28.30 19.44 -2.00
C GLU A 151 -29.62 18.65 -1.88
N THR A 152 -30.34 18.79 -0.75
CA THR A 152 -31.80 18.56 -0.67
C THR A 152 -32.46 19.60 0.22
#